data_AF-A0A8T5PMY7-F1
#
_entry.id   AF-A0A8T5PMY7-F1
#
_cell.length_a   1.000
_cell.length_b   1.000
_cell.length_c   1.000
_cell.angle_alpha   90.00
_cell.angle_beta   90.00
_cell.angle_gamma   90.00
#
_symmetry.space_group_name_H-M   'P 1'
#
loop_
_entity.id
_entity.type
_entity.pdbx_description
1 polymer ?
#
loop_
_entity_poly.entity_id
_entity_poly.type
_entity_poly.pdbx_seq_one_letter_code
_entity_poly.pdbx_strand_id
1 'polypeptide(L)' 'EILEEKGEELAKEAVRFSQHAGRKTILGDDIKLAAKKT' A
#
# COMPACT_ATOMS: atom_id res chain seq x y z
N GLU A 1 12.03 13.87 -3.00
CA GLU A 1 12.84 12.63 -2.90
C GLU A 1 12.42 11.75 -1.73
N ILE A 2 12.92 11.89 -0.49
CA ILE A 2 12.59 10.94 0.62
C ILE A 2 11.08 10.73 0.83
N LEU A 3 10.28 11.81 0.78
CA LEU A 3 8.82 11.71 0.94
C LEU A 3 8.16 10.94 -0.22
N GLU A 4 8.64 11.13 -1.43
CA GLU A 4 8.11 10.45 -2.62
C GLU A 4 8.50 8.98 -2.64
N GLU A 5 9.76 8.67 -2.31
CA GLU A 5 10.25 7.29 -2.18
C GLU A 5 9.40 6.53 -1.16
N LYS A 6 9.17 7.13 0.02
CA LYS A 6 8.32 6.50 1.05
C LYS A 6 6.87 6.34 0.58
N GLY A 7 6.35 7.31 -0.16
CA GLY A 7 5.02 7.23 -0.78
C GLY A 7 4.93 6.09 -1.81
N GLU A 8 5.96 5.90 -2.62
CA GLU A 8 6.02 4.85 -3.63
C GLU A 8 6.13 3.45 -3.00
N GLU A 9 6.92 3.29 -1.96
CA GLU A 9 6.98 2.04 -1.17
C GLU A 9 5.62 1.69 -0.58
N LEU A 10 4.96 2.67 0.04
CA LEU A 10 3.66 2.47 0.69
C LEU A 10 2.59 2.12 -0.34
N ALA A 11 2.61 2.74 -1.51
CA ALA A 11 1.73 2.42 -2.62
C ALA A 11 1.96 0.99 -3.15
N LYS A 12 3.23 0.58 -3.34
CA LYS A 12 3.58 -0.79 -3.78
C LYS A 12 3.07 -1.85 -2.82
N GLU A 13 3.20 -1.63 -1.51
CA GLU A 13 2.68 -2.56 -0.50
C GLU A 13 1.15 -2.59 -0.45
N ALA A 14 0.49 -1.43 -0.55
CA ALA A 14 -0.98 -1.38 -0.59
C ALA A 14 -1.56 -2.14 -1.80
N VAL A 15 -0.93 -2.06 -2.97
CA VAL A 15 -1.30 -2.83 -4.15
C VAL A 15 -1.18 -4.34 -3.89
N ARG A 16 -0.10 -4.79 -3.25
CA ARG A 16 0.10 -6.21 -2.91
C ARG A 16 -1.01 -6.71 -1.98
N PHE A 17 -1.39 -5.91 -0.99
CA PHE A 17 -2.46 -6.28 -0.06
C PHE A 17 -3.83 -6.35 -0.74
N SER A 18 -4.16 -5.39 -1.61
CA SER A 18 -5.43 -5.45 -2.34
C SER A 18 -5.48 -6.67 -3.26
N GLN A 19 -4.37 -6.99 -3.94
CA GLN A 19 -4.25 -8.16 -4.80
C GLN A 19 -4.37 -9.48 -4.03
N HIS A 20 -3.71 -9.59 -2.87
CA HIS A 20 -3.81 -10.78 -2.01
C HIS A 20 -5.25 -10.98 -1.49
N ALA A 21 -5.97 -9.89 -1.25
CA ALA A 21 -7.39 -9.91 -0.90
C ALA A 21 -8.32 -10.17 -2.10
N GLY A 22 -7.80 -10.44 -3.30
CA GLY A 22 -8.59 -10.69 -4.52
C GLY A 22 -9.28 -9.45 -5.08
N ARG A 23 -8.92 -8.25 -4.63
CA ARG A 23 -9.53 -6.98 -5.06
C ARG A 23 -8.63 -6.25 -6.04
N LYS A 24 -9.23 -5.72 -7.11
CA LYS A 24 -8.55 -4.79 -8.03
C LYS A 24 -8.51 -3.35 -7.49
N THR A 25 -9.44 -3.01 -6.60
CA THR A 25 -9.55 -1.67 -5.99
C THR A 25 -8.81 -1.63 -4.65
N ILE A 26 -7.91 -0.68 -4.50
CA ILE A 26 -7.21 -0.39 -3.23
C ILE A 26 -8.20 0.32 -2.30
N LEU A 27 -8.34 -0.18 -1.08
CA LEU A 27 -9.15 0.41 -0.02
C LEU A 27 -8.26 1.06 1.04
N GLY A 28 -8.87 1.94 1.85
CA GLY A 28 -8.14 2.62 2.94
C GLY A 28 -7.49 1.65 3.93
N ASP A 29 -8.03 0.44 4.10
CA ASP A 29 -7.43 -0.57 4.98
C ASP A 29 -6.14 -1.17 4.41
N ASP A 30 -5.98 -1.25 3.09
CA ASP A 30 -4.73 -1.68 2.44
C ASP A 30 -3.61 -0.64 2.70
N ILE A 31 -3.97 0.65 2.63
CA ILE A 31 -3.06 1.77 2.92
C ILE A 31 -2.67 1.78 4.40
N LYS A 32 -3.63 1.61 5.32
CA LYS A 32 -3.34 1.52 6.76
C LYS A 32 -2.45 0.32 7.08
N LEU A 33 -2.63 -0.79 6.39
CA LEU A 33 -1.81 -1.99 6.59
C LEU A 33 -0.39 -1.79 6.04
N ALA A 34 -0.25 -1.18 4.86
CA ALA A 34 1.04 -0.79 4.29
C ALA A 34 1.81 0.17 5.21
N ALA A 35 1.13 1.17 5.76
CA ALA A 35 1.71 2.12 6.70
C ALA A 35 2.17 1.50 8.03
N LYS A 36 1.60 0.34 8.43
CA LYS A 36 2.02 -0.38 9.65
C LYS A 36 3.18 -1.33 9.42
N LYS A 37 3.38 -1.78 8.17
CA LYS A 37 4.44 -2.71 7.79
C LYS A 37 5.76 -2.01 7.45
N THR A 38 5.68 -0.78 6.94
CA THR A 38 6.83 0.02 6.45
C THR A 38 7.26 1.05 7.47
#